data_AF-A0A667Y2K8-F1
#
_entry.id   AF-A0A667Y2K8-F1
#
_cell.length_a   1.000
_cell.length_b   1.000
_cell.length_c   1.000
_cell.angle_alpha   90.00
_cell.angle_beta   90.00
_cell.angle_gamma   90.00
#
_symmetry.space_group_name_H-M   'P 1'
#
loop_
_entity.id
_entity.type
_entity.pdbx_description
1 polymer ?
#
loop_
_entity_poly.entity_id
_entity_poly.type
_entity_poly.pdbx_seq_one_letter_code
_entity_poly.pdbx_strand_id
1 'polypeptide(L)'
;MVIKDNVVIVYELLEEMLDNGFPLATESNVLKEMIRPPTILRSVVNTLTGSSNVGETLPTGQLSTIPWRRAGVKYTNNEAYFDVIEEIDAILDKSGTIVLVWDIGKLNPQKLPNLRGSLSLQSGAPKPEENPSLNIDLKIQQLAISGLKVNRLDMYGEKYKPFKGVKYVTKAGKFQVRT
;
A
#
# COMPACT_ATOMS: atom_id res chain seq x y z
N MET A 1 -10.36 -9.54 -18.41
CA MET A 1 -10.59 -8.25 -17.72
C MET A 1 -11.17 -8.65 -16.38
N VAL A 2 -10.44 -8.44 -15.29
CA VAL A 2 -10.67 -9.10 -13.98
C VAL A 2 -12.15 -9.15 -13.55
N ILE A 3 -12.92 -8.09 -13.81
CA ILE A 3 -14.36 -8.01 -13.49
C ILE A 3 -15.19 -9.01 -14.30
N LYS A 4 -14.99 -9.11 -15.61
CA LYS A 4 -15.73 -10.02 -16.49
C LYS A 4 -15.50 -11.48 -16.10
N ASP A 5 -14.28 -11.78 -15.64
CA ASP A 5 -13.84 -13.12 -15.29
C ASP A 5 -14.36 -13.55 -13.89
N ASN A 6 -14.90 -12.61 -13.09
CA ASN A 6 -15.36 -12.85 -11.71
C ASN A 6 -16.75 -12.28 -11.43
N VAL A 7 -17.59 -12.12 -12.46
CA VAL A 7 -18.85 -11.37 -12.37
C VAL A 7 -19.79 -11.89 -11.26
N VAL A 8 -19.84 -13.21 -11.05
CA VAL A 8 -20.66 -13.85 -10.01
C VAL A 8 -20.23 -13.39 -8.62
N ILE A 9 -18.93 -13.43 -8.33
CA ILE A 9 -18.37 -13.02 -7.03
C ILE A 9 -18.55 -11.52 -6.80
N VAL A 10 -18.45 -10.72 -7.87
CA VAL A 10 -18.70 -9.28 -7.78
C VAL A 10 -20.14 -8.99 -7.37
N TYR A 11 -21.13 -9.71 -7.93
CA TYR A 11 -22.53 -9.57 -7.51
C TYR A 11 -22.76 -10.04 -6.08
N GLU A 12 -22.24 -11.21 -5.69
CA GLU A 12 -22.33 -11.70 -4.31
C GLU A 12 -21.71 -10.70 -3.32
N LEU A 13 -20.55 -10.12 -3.65
CA LEU A 13 -19.92 -9.08 -2.82
C LEU A 13 -20.79 -7.84 -2.70
N LEU A 14 -21.44 -7.39 -3.77
CA LEU A 14 -22.29 -6.21 -3.73
C LEU A 14 -23.56 -6.43 -2.89
N GLU A 15 -24.18 -7.61 -2.99
CA GLU A 15 -25.36 -7.98 -2.18
C GLU A 15 -25.03 -8.05 -0.69
N GLU A 16 -23.85 -8.54 -0.33
CA GLU A 16 -23.43 -8.61 1.08
C GLU A 16 -22.92 -7.27 1.62
N MET A 17 -22.31 -6.46 0.77
CA MET A 17 -21.83 -5.13 1.15
C MET A 17 -22.97 -4.13 1.33
N LEU A 18 -24.09 -4.29 0.62
CA LEU A 18 -25.19 -3.32 0.56
C LEU A 18 -26.53 -3.98 0.86
N ASP A 19 -27.15 -3.59 1.97
CA ASP A 19 -28.55 -3.93 2.27
C ASP A 19 -29.43 -2.71 1.94
N ASN A 20 -30.35 -2.86 0.98
CA ASN A 20 -31.26 -1.79 0.53
C ASN A 20 -30.57 -0.47 0.16
N GLY A 21 -29.34 -0.56 -0.38
CA GLY A 21 -28.53 0.61 -0.76
C GLY A 21 -27.73 1.25 0.38
N PHE A 22 -27.80 0.69 1.59
CA PHE A 22 -26.98 1.12 2.73
C PHE A 22 -25.81 0.14 2.96
N PRO A 23 -24.58 0.64 3.18
CA PRO A 23 -23.45 -0.22 3.52
C PRO A 23 -23.67 -1.00 4.82
N LEU A 24 -23.55 -2.32 4.76
CA LEU A 24 -23.68 -3.22 5.91
C LEU A 24 -22.33 -3.84 6.30
N ALA A 25 -21.75 -4.68 5.45
CA ALA A 25 -20.47 -5.36 5.71
C ALA A 25 -19.41 -4.93 4.70
N THR A 26 -18.51 -4.03 5.09
CA THR A 26 -17.43 -3.53 4.19
C THR A 26 -16.06 -4.13 4.49
N GLU A 27 -15.93 -4.89 5.57
CA GLU A 27 -14.66 -5.44 6.02
C GLU A 27 -14.26 -6.69 5.24
N SER A 28 -13.08 -6.66 4.59
CA SER A 28 -12.62 -7.74 3.71
C SER A 28 -12.55 -9.11 4.41
N ASN A 29 -12.19 -9.14 5.69
CA ASN A 29 -12.11 -10.39 6.44
C ASN A 29 -13.50 -10.98 6.72
N VAL A 30 -14.50 -10.14 6.94
CA VAL A 30 -15.90 -10.56 7.09
C VAL A 30 -16.43 -11.06 5.74
N LEU A 31 -16.22 -10.28 4.68
CA LEU A 31 -16.66 -10.64 3.33
C LEU A 31 -16.06 -11.95 2.83
N LYS A 32 -14.79 -12.25 3.14
CA LYS A 32 -14.14 -13.52 2.77
C LYS A 32 -14.66 -14.73 3.55
N GLU A 33 -15.24 -14.52 4.74
CA GLU A 33 -15.90 -15.59 5.51
C GLU A 33 -17.31 -15.87 4.97
N MET A 34 -18.04 -14.83 4.54
CA MET A 34 -19.38 -14.94 3.97
C MET A 34 -19.35 -15.44 2.52
N ILE A 35 -18.44 -14.90 1.72
CA ILE A 35 -18.27 -15.18 0.30
C ILE A 35 -16.87 -15.79 0.13
N ARG A 36 -16.83 -17.11 0.13
CA ARG A 36 -15.56 -17.86 0.15
C ARG A 36 -14.87 -17.76 -1.23
N PRO A 37 -13.58 -17.35 -1.28
CA PRO A 37 -12.88 -17.22 -2.56
C PRO A 37 -12.84 -18.53 -3.35
N PRO A 38 -13.01 -18.49 -4.69
CA PRO A 38 -12.91 -19.69 -5.52
C PRO A 38 -11.48 -20.23 -5.46
N THR A 39 -11.30 -21.40 -4.87
CA THR A 39 -10.05 -22.16 -4.99
C THR A 39 -10.24 -23.22 -6.08
N ILE A 40 -9.20 -23.50 -6.87
CA ILE A 40 -9.27 -24.41 -8.04
C ILE A 40 -9.83 -25.79 -7.67
N LEU A 41 -9.52 -26.33 -6.49
CA LEU A 41 -10.06 -27.61 -6.04
C LEU A 41 -11.56 -27.57 -5.71
N ARG A 42 -12.07 -26.39 -5.35
CA ARG A 42 -13.43 -26.21 -4.83
C ARG A 42 -14.44 -25.86 -5.92
N SER A 43 -14.00 -25.21 -7.01
CA SER A 43 -14.83 -25.04 -8.20
C SER A 43 -15.24 -26.38 -8.80
N VAL A 44 -14.33 -27.37 -8.80
CA VAL A 44 -14.66 -28.74 -9.27
C VAL A 44 -15.64 -29.43 -8.33
N VAL A 45 -15.45 -29.30 -7.01
CA VAL A 45 -16.35 -29.90 -6.02
C VAL A 45 -17.75 -29.28 -6.09
N ASN A 46 -17.85 -27.95 -6.10
CA ASN A 46 -19.15 -27.26 -6.16
C ASN A 46 -19.93 -27.57 -7.45
N THR A 47 -19.24 -27.83 -8.57
CA THR A 47 -19.88 -28.26 -9.83
C THR A 47 -20.47 -29.67 -9.73
N LEU A 48 -19.90 -30.52 -8.86
CA LEU A 48 -20.33 -31.91 -8.67
C LEU A 48 -21.35 -32.07 -7.54
N THR A 49 -21.35 -31.18 -6.54
CA THR A 49 -22.21 -31.30 -5.35
C THR A 49 -23.36 -30.30 -5.31
N GLY A 50 -23.43 -29.32 -6.22
CA GLY A 50 -24.48 -28.30 -6.25
C GLY A 50 -24.46 -27.35 -5.04
N SER A 51 -23.35 -27.29 -4.30
CA SER A 51 -23.22 -26.49 -3.08
C SER A 51 -22.93 -25.02 -3.37
N SER A 52 -23.57 -24.11 -2.62
CA SER A 52 -23.40 -22.67 -2.73
C SER A 52 -22.06 -22.18 -2.14
N ASN A 53 -21.58 -21.02 -2.59
CA ASN A 53 -20.34 -20.40 -2.09
C ASN A 53 -20.52 -19.67 -0.75
N VAL A 54 -21.77 -19.38 -0.38
CA VAL A 54 -22.15 -18.65 0.84
C VAL A 54 -21.87 -19.50 2.09
N GLY A 55 -21.30 -18.88 3.12
CA GLY A 55 -21.08 -19.52 4.43
C GLY A 55 -22.38 -19.73 5.21
N GLU A 56 -22.62 -20.92 5.75
CA GLU A 56 -23.78 -21.21 6.63
C GLU A 56 -23.62 -20.67 8.06
N THR A 57 -22.42 -20.21 8.42
CA THR A 57 -22.10 -19.71 9.77
C THR A 57 -21.78 -18.22 9.72
N LEU A 58 -22.35 -17.47 10.68
CA LEU A 58 -22.12 -16.04 10.80
C LEU A 58 -20.63 -15.76 11.10
N PRO A 59 -19.99 -14.83 10.36
CA PRO A 59 -18.61 -14.41 10.60
C PRO A 59 -18.41 -13.93 12.03
N THR A 60 -17.32 -14.38 12.63
CA THR A 60 -16.90 -13.95 13.98
C THR A 60 -16.67 -12.43 14.08
N GLY A 61 -16.48 -11.75 12.95
CA GLY A 61 -16.25 -10.30 12.87
C GLY A 61 -17.51 -9.42 12.85
N GLN A 62 -18.70 -9.95 12.51
CA GLN A 62 -19.91 -9.12 12.34
C GLN A 62 -20.42 -8.48 13.64
N LEU A 63 -20.20 -9.11 14.79
CA LEU A 63 -20.61 -8.61 16.11
C LEU A 63 -19.41 -8.11 16.95
N SER A 64 -18.21 -8.07 16.36
CA SER A 64 -16.99 -7.64 17.03
C SER A 64 -16.84 -6.13 16.98
N THR A 65 -16.39 -5.52 18.09
CA THR A 65 -15.96 -4.11 18.09
C THR A 65 -14.62 -3.89 17.34
N ILE A 66 -13.99 -4.99 16.86
CA ILE A 66 -12.78 -4.99 16.06
C ILE A 66 -13.07 -5.76 14.75
N PRO A 67 -13.86 -5.16 13.83
CA PRO A 67 -14.43 -5.90 12.69
C PRO A 67 -13.39 -6.16 11.58
N TRP A 68 -12.29 -5.38 11.57
CA TRP A 68 -11.16 -5.59 10.65
C TRP A 68 -10.32 -6.83 11.00
N ARG A 69 -10.47 -7.44 12.19
CA ARG A 69 -9.66 -8.58 12.65
C ARG A 69 -10.49 -9.83 12.86
N ARG A 70 -9.99 -10.96 12.36
CA ARG A 70 -10.53 -12.28 12.70
C ARG A 70 -10.18 -12.64 14.14
N ALA A 71 -11.15 -13.16 14.89
CA ALA A 71 -10.93 -13.63 16.25
C ALA A 71 -10.11 -14.94 16.25
N GLY A 72 -9.31 -15.15 17.29
CA GLY A 72 -8.62 -16.43 17.54
C GLY A 72 -7.52 -16.80 16.54
N VAL A 73 -7.05 -15.87 15.70
CA VAL A 73 -5.93 -16.12 14.79
C VAL A 73 -4.67 -16.47 15.57
N LYS A 74 -4.01 -17.57 15.19
CA LYS A 74 -2.76 -18.05 15.79
C LYS A 74 -1.68 -18.14 14.72
N TYR A 75 -0.48 -17.69 15.06
CA TYR A 75 0.72 -17.83 14.25
C TYR A 75 1.79 -18.62 15.00
N THR A 76 2.57 -19.40 14.26
CA THR A 76 3.76 -20.08 14.81
C THR A 76 4.78 -19.05 15.29
N ASN A 77 5.02 -18.02 14.48
CA ASN A 77 5.88 -16.87 14.80
C ASN A 77 5.01 -15.62 14.84
N ASN A 78 5.01 -14.93 15.98
CA ASN A 78 4.26 -13.69 16.16
C ASN A 78 5.23 -12.54 15.95
N GLU A 79 5.17 -11.93 14.77
CA GLU A 79 6.04 -10.83 14.37
C GLU A 79 5.19 -9.63 13.93
N ALA A 80 5.63 -8.44 14.30
CA ALA A 80 5.01 -7.19 13.89
C ALA A 80 6.07 -6.29 13.27
N TYR A 81 5.83 -5.88 12.03
CA TYR A 81 6.70 -4.98 11.29
C TYR A 81 6.01 -3.64 11.08
N PHE A 82 6.77 -2.57 11.28
CA PHE A 82 6.32 -1.21 11.02
C PHE A 82 7.15 -0.61 9.90
N ASP A 83 6.47 -0.19 8.84
CA ASP A 83 7.10 0.50 7.72
C ASP A 83 7.01 2.01 7.96
N VAL A 84 8.17 2.65 8.06
CA VAL A 84 8.29 4.11 8.03
C VAL A 84 8.54 4.49 6.58
N ILE A 85 7.52 5.02 5.92
CA ILE A 85 7.57 5.39 4.51
C ILE A 85 7.66 6.92 4.41
N GLU A 86 8.74 7.41 3.83
CA GLU A 86 8.90 8.82 3.46
C GLU A 86 8.71 9.00 1.96
N GLU A 87 7.95 10.03 1.61
CA GLU A 87 7.67 10.42 0.24
C GLU A 87 8.14 11.86 0.02
N ILE A 88 8.84 12.10 -1.08
CA ILE A 88 9.40 13.40 -1.42
C ILE A 88 8.65 13.96 -2.63
N ASP A 89 7.83 14.96 -2.40
CA ASP A 89 7.20 15.76 -3.45
C ASP A 89 7.93 17.10 -3.60
N ALA A 90 8.14 17.56 -4.83
CA ALA A 90 8.73 18.88 -5.07
C ALA A 90 8.14 19.57 -6.30
N ILE A 91 8.11 20.91 -6.22
CA ILE A 91 7.71 21.81 -7.31
C ILE A 91 8.89 22.69 -7.68
N LEU A 92 9.24 22.73 -8.97
CA LEU A 92 10.35 23.52 -9.50
C LEU A 92 9.82 24.80 -10.18
N ASP A 93 10.52 25.93 -9.98
CA ASP A 93 10.19 27.25 -10.55
C ASP A 93 10.97 27.59 -11.84
N LYS A 94 10.59 28.72 -12.46
CA LYS A 94 10.98 29.21 -13.79
C LYS A 94 12.37 29.85 -13.92
N SER A 95 13.21 29.85 -12.88
CA SER A 95 14.54 30.50 -12.95
C SER A 95 15.55 29.62 -13.71
N GLY A 96 15.72 29.92 -15.00
CA GLY A 96 16.47 29.13 -15.98
C GLY A 96 17.94 28.86 -15.63
N THR A 97 18.22 27.61 -15.28
CA THR A 97 19.33 26.74 -15.71
C THR A 97 18.97 25.39 -15.09
N ILE A 98 18.46 24.45 -15.89
CA ILE A 98 18.02 23.19 -15.29
C ILE A 98 19.24 22.34 -15.00
N VAL A 99 19.32 21.93 -13.74
CA VAL A 99 20.44 21.22 -13.18
C VAL A 99 19.83 19.86 -12.59
N LEU A 100 19.96 18.64 -13.21
CA LEU A 100 19.86 17.21 -12.75
C LEU A 100 21.02 16.15 -13.11
N VAL A 101 21.99 15.91 -12.21
CA VAL A 101 23.14 14.98 -12.15
C VAL A 101 22.94 14.32 -10.81
N TRP A 102 22.61 13.05 -10.80
CA TRP A 102 22.26 12.38 -9.56
C TRP A 102 23.41 11.49 -9.11
N ASP A 103 24.15 11.93 -8.08
CA ASP A 103 25.08 11.09 -7.35
C ASP A 103 24.63 10.96 -5.89
N ILE A 104 24.14 9.78 -5.51
CA ILE A 104 23.84 9.44 -4.10
C ILE A 104 25.13 8.89 -3.49
N GLY A 105 25.92 9.78 -2.91
CA GLY A 105 27.00 9.38 -2.00
C GLY A 105 26.45 8.65 -0.76
N LYS A 106 27.37 8.12 0.07
CA LYS A 106 27.00 7.46 1.34
C LYS A 106 26.21 8.41 2.24
N LEU A 107 24.96 8.07 2.54
CA LEU A 107 24.07 8.88 3.37
C LEU A 107 24.52 8.81 4.83
N ASN A 108 24.96 9.95 5.36
CA ASN A 108 25.42 10.08 6.73
C ASN A 108 24.25 10.49 7.64
N PRO A 109 23.83 9.67 8.63
CA PRO A 109 22.70 9.96 9.51
C PRO A 109 22.80 11.24 10.34
N GLN A 110 23.99 11.81 10.48
CA GLN A 110 24.24 13.04 11.27
C GLN A 110 24.03 14.32 10.46
N LYS A 111 23.90 14.24 9.13
CA LYS A 111 23.71 15.39 8.25
C LYS A 111 22.41 15.23 7.48
N LEU A 112 21.58 16.28 7.44
CA LEU A 112 20.40 16.27 6.59
C LEU A 112 20.82 15.98 5.14
N PRO A 113 20.27 14.94 4.50
CA PRO A 113 20.64 14.56 3.16
C PRO A 113 20.25 15.69 2.20
N ASN A 114 21.15 15.99 1.29
CA ASN A 114 20.97 17.04 0.31
C ASN A 114 21.03 16.41 -1.08
N LEU A 115 19.91 16.49 -1.81
CA LEU A 115 19.81 16.05 -3.20
C LEU A 115 20.06 17.26 -4.11
N ARG A 116 21.01 17.15 -5.03
CA ARG A 116 21.31 18.15 -6.07
C ARG A 116 21.49 17.44 -7.40
N GLY A 117 21.28 18.14 -8.51
CA GLY A 117 21.78 17.68 -9.81
C GLY A 117 21.97 18.77 -10.88
N SER A 118 22.58 18.49 -12.09
CA SER A 118 22.72 19.19 -13.44
C SER A 118 22.04 18.69 -14.82
N LEU A 119 21.12 19.40 -15.57
CA LEU A 119 20.19 18.95 -16.66
C LEU A 119 20.20 19.99 -17.77
N SER A 120 21.19 19.88 -18.63
CA SER A 120 21.27 20.65 -19.85
C SER A 120 20.35 20.07 -20.93
N LEU A 121 19.62 20.93 -21.64
CA LEU A 121 19.10 20.60 -22.97
C LEU A 121 20.28 20.46 -23.95
N GLN A 122 20.13 19.58 -24.94
CA GLN A 122 21.15 19.38 -25.98
C GLN A 122 21.36 20.69 -26.77
N SER A 123 22.60 21.03 -27.10
CA SER A 123 22.91 22.26 -27.83
C SER A 123 22.16 22.30 -29.17
N GLY A 124 21.31 23.31 -29.35
CA GLY A 124 20.44 23.47 -30.54
C GLY A 124 19.04 22.88 -30.43
N ALA A 125 18.66 22.28 -29.28
CA ALA A 125 17.30 21.80 -29.06
C ALA A 125 16.31 22.98 -28.96
N PRO A 126 15.12 22.89 -29.60
CA PRO A 126 14.08 23.89 -29.47
C PRO A 126 13.64 24.01 -28.00
N LYS A 127 13.29 25.23 -27.58
CA LYS A 127 12.68 25.47 -26.27
C LYS A 127 11.39 24.64 -26.19
N PRO A 128 11.17 23.84 -25.12
CA PRO A 128 9.92 23.11 -24.96
C PRO A 128 8.73 24.08 -25.06
N GLU A 129 7.74 23.74 -25.90
CA GLU A 129 6.51 24.53 -26.06
C GLU A 129 5.62 24.46 -24.81
N GLU A 130 5.76 23.41 -24.00
CA GLU A 130 5.04 23.19 -22.74
C GLU A 130 5.99 22.87 -21.57
N ASN A 131 5.47 22.97 -20.35
CA ASN A 131 6.18 22.66 -19.12
C ASN A 131 6.37 21.14 -19.00
N PRO A 132 7.59 20.59 -19.17
CA PRO A 132 7.78 19.15 -19.08
C PRO A 132 7.50 18.67 -17.65
N SER A 133 6.71 17.61 -17.51
CA SER A 133 6.63 16.88 -16.24
C SER A 133 7.83 15.94 -16.13
N LEU A 134 8.59 16.05 -15.04
CA LEU A 134 9.66 15.12 -14.73
C LEU A 134 9.10 14.08 -13.76
N ASN A 135 9.23 12.81 -14.12
CA ASN A 135 9.01 11.71 -13.18
C ASN A 135 10.37 11.23 -12.69
N ILE A 136 10.56 11.28 -11.37
CA ILE A 136 11.75 10.77 -10.71
C ILE A 136 11.31 9.54 -9.93
N ASP A 137 11.98 8.42 -10.16
CA ASP A 137 11.78 7.20 -9.38
C ASP A 137 13.02 6.93 -8.53
N LEU A 138 12.85 7.02 -7.21
CA LEU A 138 13.87 6.73 -6.20
C LEU A 138 13.28 5.76 -5.19
N LYS A 139 14.08 4.80 -4.73
CA LYS A 139 13.76 3.97 -3.56
C LYS A 139 15.01 3.69 -2.74
N ILE A 140 15.05 4.20 -1.51
CA ILE A 140 16.11 3.95 -0.53
C ILE A 140 15.56 3.02 0.53
N GLN A 141 16.20 1.87 0.71
CA GLN A 141 15.83 0.89 1.73
C GLN A 141 16.63 1.11 3.01
N GLN A 142 15.98 0.82 4.15
CA GLN A 142 16.55 0.93 5.49
C GLN A 142 17.03 2.34 5.86
N LEU A 143 16.42 3.37 5.28
CA LEU A 143 16.72 4.77 5.61
C LEU A 143 15.48 5.67 5.54
N ALA A 144 15.30 6.49 6.57
CA ALA A 144 14.47 7.69 6.55
C ALA A 144 15.40 8.90 6.42
N ILE A 145 15.27 9.64 5.33
CA ILE A 145 16.10 10.79 5.02
C ILE A 145 15.87 11.97 5.97
N SER A 146 14.72 12.06 6.62
CA SER A 146 14.49 13.08 7.65
C SER A 146 15.35 12.88 8.90
N GLY A 147 15.95 11.70 9.07
CA GLY A 147 16.58 11.28 10.32
C GLY A 147 15.59 10.79 11.37
N LEU A 148 14.30 10.68 11.06
CA LEU A 148 13.29 10.09 11.93
C LEU A 148 13.69 8.67 12.33
N LYS A 149 13.68 8.41 13.64
CA LYS A 149 13.95 7.09 14.21
C LYS A 149 12.81 6.72 15.15
N VAL A 150 12.28 5.52 14.95
CA VAL A 150 11.36 4.90 15.90
C VAL A 150 12.17 4.56 17.16
N ASN A 151 11.91 5.31 18.23
CA ASN A 151 12.55 5.09 19.53
C ASN A 151 12.01 3.83 20.21
N ARG A 152 10.67 3.72 20.29
CA ARG A 152 9.99 2.60 20.94
C ARG A 152 8.69 2.29 20.23
N LEU A 153 8.37 1.00 20.20
CA LEU A 153 7.10 0.48 19.72
C LEU A 153 6.48 -0.36 20.83
N ASP A 154 5.33 0.06 21.34
CA ASP A 154 4.58 -0.63 22.39
C ASP A 154 3.31 -1.25 21.79
N MET A 155 2.97 -2.47 22.21
CA MET A 155 1.77 -3.17 21.77
C MET A 155 0.95 -3.56 23.00
N TYR A 156 -0.35 -3.26 22.95
CA TYR A 156 -1.30 -3.50 24.04
C TYR A 156 -2.44 -4.43 23.55
N GLY A 157 -3.12 -5.08 24.50
CA GLY A 157 -4.29 -5.92 24.20
C GLY A 157 -3.97 -7.37 23.77
N GLU A 158 -2.69 -7.71 23.53
CA GLU A 158 -2.27 -9.06 23.18
C GLU A 158 -1.62 -9.80 24.36
N LYS A 159 -1.91 -11.09 24.49
CA LYS A 159 -1.33 -11.96 25.53
C LYS A 159 0.10 -12.41 25.19
N TYR A 160 0.52 -12.29 23.94
CA TYR A 160 1.84 -12.70 23.48
C TYR A 160 2.80 -11.50 23.39
N LYS A 161 4.11 -11.78 23.41
CA LYS A 161 5.17 -10.78 23.18
C LYS A 161 5.73 -10.98 21.76
N PRO A 162 5.29 -10.21 20.76
CA PRO A 162 5.77 -10.40 19.40
C PRO A 162 7.21 -9.90 19.23
N PHE A 163 7.90 -10.47 18.25
CA PHE A 163 9.07 -9.81 17.68
C PHE A 163 8.62 -8.52 16.98
N LYS A 164 9.40 -7.46 17.14
CA LYS A 164 9.07 -6.12 16.63
C LYS A 164 10.19 -5.66 15.70
N GLY A 165 9.88 -5.50 14.43
CA GLY A 165 10.78 -4.96 13.42
C GLY A 165 10.34 -3.58 12.96
N VAL A 166 11.30 -2.74 12.61
CA VAL A 166 11.04 -1.47 11.92
C VAL A 166 11.82 -1.47 10.62
N LYS A 167 11.15 -1.12 9.53
CA LYS A 167 11.75 -0.97 8.23
C LYS A 167 11.55 0.47 7.79
N TYR A 168 12.64 1.10 7.33
CA TYR A 168 12.58 2.45 6.80
C TYR A 168 12.65 2.39 5.28
N VAL A 169 11.79 3.15 4.61
CA VAL A 169 11.77 3.27 3.16
C VAL A 169 11.57 4.73 2.79
N THR A 170 12.52 5.30 2.06
CA THR A 170 12.31 6.59 1.39
C THR A 170 12.03 6.32 -0.08
N LYS A 171 10.98 6.90 -0.64
CA LYS A 171 10.65 6.80 -2.06
C LYS A 171 10.44 8.18 -2.65
N ALA A 172 10.67 8.30 -3.96
CA ALA A 172 10.24 9.47 -4.71
C ALA A 172 8.71 9.57 -4.71
N GLY A 173 8.21 10.79 -4.55
CA GLY A 173 6.82 11.17 -4.80
C GLY A 173 6.66 11.80 -6.18
N LYS A 174 5.61 12.59 -6.36
CA LYS A 174 5.31 13.26 -7.62
C LYS A 174 6.08 14.58 -7.72
N PHE A 175 6.84 14.73 -8.80
CA PHE A 175 7.52 15.97 -9.12
C PHE A 175 6.73 16.72 -10.19
N GLN A 176 6.39 17.98 -9.92
CA GLN A 176 5.65 18.80 -10.88
C GLN A 176 6.41 20.09 -11.13
N VAL A 177 6.77 20.35 -12.39
CA VAL A 177 7.28 21.66 -12.79
C VAL A 177 6.07 22.59 -12.97
N ARG A 178 6.06 23.73 -12.27
CA ARG A 178 5.04 24.78 -12.44
C ARG A 178 5.71 26.07 -12.86
N THR A 179 5.28 26.59 -14.01
CA THR A 179 5.82 27.80 -14.65
C THR A 179 4.95 29.01 -14.35
#